data_AF-A0A1G0SMD4-F1
#
_entry.id   AF-A0A1G0SMD4-F1
#
_cell.length_a   1.000
_cell.length_b   1.000
_cell.length_c   1.000
_cell.angle_alpha   90.00
_cell.angle_beta   90.00
_cell.angle_gamma   90.00
#
_symmetry.space_group_name_H-M   'P 1'
#
loop_
_entity.id
_entity.type
_entity.pdbx_description
1 polymer ?
#
loop_
_entity_poly.entity_id
_entity_poly.type
_entity_poly.pdbx_seq_one_letter_code
_entity_poly.pdbx_strand_id
1 'polypeptide(L)' 'MKKKLIKCSQVAKHICDNLDSQLDTARCRAIKKHIRECPNCYAYLDSVKKTVHLYRIEQTPKLPERSKRKLLAVLKMK' A
#
# COMPACT_ATOMS: atom_id res chain seq x y z
N MET A 1 -3.19 -7.38 -32.30
CA MET A 1 -2.64 -7.62 -30.94
C MET A 1 -3.76 -7.50 -29.90
N LYS A 2 -4.15 -8.58 -29.21
CA LYS A 2 -5.26 -8.56 -28.24
C LYS A 2 -4.81 -7.78 -26.99
N LYS A 3 -5.29 -6.54 -26.81
CA LYS A 3 -5.05 -5.74 -25.58
C LYS A 3 -5.67 -6.50 -24.40
N LYS A 4 -4.82 -7.04 -23.51
CA LYS A 4 -5.26 -7.70 -22.28
C LYS A 4 -5.89 -6.63 -21.38
N LEU A 5 -7.21 -6.65 -21.24
CA LEU A 5 -7.96 -5.71 -20.40
C LEU A 5 -7.71 -6.06 -18.93
N ILE A 6 -7.26 -5.09 -18.13
CA ILE A 6 -7.10 -5.26 -16.68
C ILE A 6 -8.49 -5.35 -16.02
N LYS A 7 -8.68 -6.37 -15.19
CA LYS A 7 -9.92 -6.61 -14.42
C LYS A 7 -9.80 -6.07 -13.00
N CYS A 8 -10.93 -5.73 -12.37
CA CYS A 8 -10.98 -5.24 -10.98
C CYS A 8 -10.28 -6.20 -9.99
N SER A 9 -10.43 -7.52 -10.16
CA SER A 9 -9.77 -8.52 -9.29
C SER A 9 -8.24 -8.43 -9.33
N GLN A 10 -7.67 -8.07 -10.49
CA GLN A 10 -6.23 -7.89 -10.64
C GLN A 10 -5.76 -6.58 -10.00
N VAL A 11 -6.62 -5.55 -9.99
CA VAL A 11 -6.37 -4.28 -9.31
C VAL A 11 -6.40 -4.47 -7.81
N ALA A 12 -7.43 -5.11 -7.27
CA ALA A 12 -7.55 -5.39 -5.83
C ALA A 12 -6.33 -6.16 -5.32
N LYS A 13 -5.94 -7.24 -6.01
CA LYS A 13 -4.74 -8.02 -5.67
C LYS A 13 -3.48 -7.15 -5.68
N HIS A 14 -3.29 -6.30 -6.69
CA HIS A 14 -2.11 -5.45 -6.77
C HIS A 14 -2.05 -4.39 -5.66
N ILE A 15 -3.20 -3.81 -5.29
CA ILE A 15 -3.29 -2.87 -4.18
C ILE A 15 -2.87 -3.56 -2.87
N CYS A 16 -3.40 -4.76 -2.58
CA CYS A 16 -3.02 -5.53 -1.40
C CYS A 16 -1.53 -5.90 -1.39
N ASP A 17 -1.01 -6.37 -2.53
CA ASP A 17 0.37 -6.85 -2.66
C ASP A 17 1.41 -5.72 -2.61
N ASN A 18 1.03 -4.46 -2.90
CA ASN A 18 1.97 -3.35 -3.15
C ASN A 18 1.56 -2.05 -2.45
N LEU A 19 0.85 -2.15 -1.32
CA LEU A 19 0.22 -1.06 -0.54
C LEU A 19 0.98 0.29 -0.51
N ASP A 20 2.31 0.29 -0.57
CA ASP A 20 3.15 1.50 -0.60
C ASP A 20 4.33 1.44 -1.61
N SER A 21 4.36 0.46 -2.51
CA SER A 21 5.51 0.27 -3.42
C SER A 21 5.39 1.16 -4.66
N GLN A 22 6.28 2.15 -4.81
CA GLN A 22 6.40 2.93 -6.06
C GLN A 22 7.06 2.09 -7.15
N LEU A 23 6.27 1.22 -7.79
CA LEU A 23 6.71 0.44 -8.94
C LEU A 23 6.20 1.11 -10.23
N ASP A 24 7.11 1.36 -11.19
CA ASP A 24 6.77 1.88 -12.53
C ASP A 24 6.88 0.79 -13.61
N THR A 25 6.27 -0.36 -13.34
CA THR A 25 6.16 -1.43 -14.35
C THR A 25 5.01 -1.15 -15.32
N ALA A 26 5.05 -1.74 -16.52
CA ALA A 26 3.94 -1.67 -17.48
C ALA A 26 2.59 -2.12 -16.87
N ARG A 27 2.66 -3.09 -15.94
CA ARG A 27 1.50 -3.56 -15.18
C ARG A 27 0.96 -2.48 -14.25
N CYS A 28 1.82 -1.78 -13.50
CA CYS A 28 1.43 -0.67 -12.64
C CYS A 28 0.76 0.45 -13.44
N ARG A 29 1.27 0.80 -14.63
CA ARG A 29 0.63 1.79 -15.52
C ARG A 29 -0.77 1.37 -15.96
N ALA A 30 -0.95 0.10 -16.35
CA ALA A 30 -2.26 -0.42 -16.75
C ALA A 30 -3.27 -0.43 -15.59
N ILE A 31 -2.80 -0.72 -14.37
CA ILE A 31 -3.63 -0.68 -13.16
C ILE A 31 -3.99 0.75 -12.78
N LYS A 32 -3.03 1.68 -12.79
CA LYS A 32 -3.29 3.12 -12.59
C LYS A 32 -4.29 3.67 -13.61
N LYS A 33 -4.25 3.18 -14.85
CA LYS A 33 -5.25 3.50 -15.87
C LYS A 33 -6.63 2.98 -15.47
N HIS A 34 -6.76 1.69 -15.13
CA HIS A 34 -8.03 1.11 -14.72
C HIS A 34 -8.65 1.81 -13.51
N ILE A 35 -7.86 2.16 -12.50
CA ILE A 35 -8.35 2.86 -11.30
C ILE A 35 -8.94 4.23 -11.67
N ARG A 36 -8.34 4.95 -12.63
CA ARG A 36 -8.88 6.25 -13.11
C ARG A 36 -10.20 6.10 -13.87
N GLU A 37 -10.41 4.96 -14.52
CA GLU A 37 -11.58 4.71 -15.38
C GLU A 37 -12.69 3.93 -14.68
N CYS A 38 -12.42 3.31 -13.53
CA CYS A 38 -13.36 2.47 -12.78
C CYS A 38 -13.67 3.06 -11.40
N PRO A 39 -14.89 3.61 -11.19
CA PRO A 39 -15.29 4.20 -9.90
C PRO A 39 -15.17 3.24 -8.72
N ASN A 40 -15.49 1.96 -8.92
CA ASN A 40 -15.39 0.93 -7.87
C ASN A 40 -13.94 0.72 -7.41
N CYS A 41 -12.99 0.66 -8.36
CA CYS A 41 -11.58 0.49 -8.03
C CYS A 41 -10.98 1.76 -7.42
N TYR A 42 -11.45 2.94 -7.85
CA TYR A 42 -11.09 4.21 -7.22
C TYR A 42 -11.54 4.24 -5.75
N ALA A 43 -12.82 3.97 -5.49
CA ALA A 43 -13.38 3.95 -4.15
C ALA A 43 -12.68 2.92 -3.24
N TYR A 44 -12.32 1.76 -3.78
CA TYR A 44 -11.57 0.75 -3.04
C TYR A 44 -10.14 1.22 -2.70
N LEU A 45 -9.41 1.83 -3.65
CA LEU A 45 -8.09 2.39 -3.34
C LEU A 45 -8.20 3.50 -2.27
N ASP A 46 -9.20 4.35 -2.38
CA ASP A 46 -9.45 5.44 -1.44
C ASP A 46 -9.74 4.93 -0.03
N SER A 47 -10.59 3.89 0.11
CA SER A 47 -10.88 3.29 1.42
C SER A 47 -9.63 2.70 2.07
N VAL A 48 -8.81 1.97 1.30
CA VAL A 48 -7.53 1.41 1.78
C VAL A 48 -6.59 2.53 2.25
N LYS A 49 -6.45 3.62 1.49
CA LYS A 49 -5.62 4.76 1.89
C LYS A 49 -6.11 5.40 3.19
N LYS A 50 -7.43 5.55 3.36
CA LYS A 50 -8.02 6.07 4.60
C LYS A 50 -7.76 5.14 5.77
N THR A 51 -7.90 3.82 5.59
CA THR A 51 -7.55 2.84 6.63
C THR A 51 -6.10 2.98 7.05
N VAL A 52 -5.15 3.03 6.10
CA VAL A 52 -3.72 3.24 6.41
C VAL A 52 -3.50 4.56 7.14
N HIS A 53 -4.17 5.63 6.72
CA HIS A 53 -4.08 6.93 7.39
C HIS A 53 -4.54 6.85 8.84
N LEU A 54 -5.70 6.24 9.11
CA LEU A 54 -6.22 6.03 10.47
C LEU A 54 -5.20 5.32 11.35
N TYR A 55 -4.63 4.19 10.89
CA TYR A 55 -3.59 3.48 11.64
C TYR A 55 -2.31 4.30 11.90
N ARG A 56 -1.99 5.28 11.05
CA ARG A 56 -0.81 6.14 11.22
C ARG A 56 -1.04 7.29 12.20
N ILE A 57 -2.28 7.81 12.27
CA ILE A 57 -2.63 8.90 13.19
C ILE A 57 -3.08 8.40 14.57
N GLU A 58 -3.52 7.14 14.64
CA GLU A 58 -3.79 6.48 15.92
C GLU A 58 -2.54 6.52 16.79
N GLN A 59 -2.74 6.78 18.09
CA GLN A 59 -1.64 6.95 19.02
C GLN A 59 -0.78 5.69 19.00
N THR A 60 0.44 5.82 18.52
CA THR A 60 1.39 4.71 18.53
C THR A 60 1.61 4.32 19.99
N PRO A 61 1.38 3.07 20.38
CA PRO A 61 1.60 2.65 21.77
C PRO A 61 3.04 2.97 22.14
N LYS A 62 3.22 3.59 23.30
CA LYS A 62 4.57 3.94 23.79
C LYS A 62 5.38 2.65 23.91
N LEU A 63 6.37 2.50 23.03
CA LEU A 63 7.28 1.38 23.08
C LEU A 63 8.12 1.50 24.38
N PRO A 64 8.22 0.45 25.21
CA PRO A 64 9.07 0.49 26.38
C PRO A 64 10.52 0.81 25.96
N GLU A 65 11.15 1.75 26.66
CA GLU A 65 12.52 2.19 26.34
C GLU A 65 13.53 1.04 26.33
N ARG A 66 13.29 0.00 27.15
CA ARG A 66 14.09 -1.24 27.13
C ARG A 66 14.03 -1.94 25.77
N SER A 67 12.85 -2.03 25.17
CA SER A 67 12.63 -2.66 23.87
C SER A 67 13.26 -1.84 22.75
N LYS A 68 13.11 -0.50 22.81
CA LYS A 68 13.75 0.42 21.86
C LYS A 68 15.28 0.27 21.87
N ARG A 69 15.91 0.31 23.05
CA ARG A 69 17.37 0.13 23.19
C ARG A 69 17.86 -1.22 22.68
N LYS A 70 17.14 -2.30 22.99
CA LYS A 70 17.47 -3.64 22.48
C LYS A 70 17.43 -3.68 20.96
N LEU A 71 16.38 -3.12 20.35
CA LEU A 71 16.23 -3.07 18.90
C LEU A 71 17.38 -2.30 18.24
N LEU A 72 17.68 -1.10 18.73
CA LEU A 72 18.77 -0.26 18.21
C LEU A 72 20.14 -0.95 18.31
N ALA A 73 20.40 -1.66 19.42
CA ALA A 73 21.63 -2.42 19.60
C ALA A 73 21.75 -3.58 18.58
N VAL A 74 20.66 -4.32 18.32
CA VAL A 74 20.64 -5.41 17.32
C VAL A 74 20.86 -4.87 15.91
N LEU A 75 20.24 -3.74 15.58
CA LEU A 75 20.38 -3.09 14.27
C LEU A 75 21.72 -2.35 14.08
N LYS A 76 22.56 -2.29 15.13
CA LYS A 76 23.83 -1.51 15.16
C LYS A 76 23.63 -0.03 14.83
N MET A 77 22.45 0.51 15.14
CA MET A 77 22.11 1.91 14.98
C MET A 77 22.26 2.56 16.36
N LYS A 78 23.45 3.10 16.65
CA LYS A 78 23.72 3.87 17.87
C LYS A 78 23.19 5.28 17.75
#